data_AF-A0A9D8J281-F1
#
_entry.id   AF-A0A9D8J281-F1
#
_cell.length_a   1.000
_cell.length_b   1.000
_cell.length_c   1.000
_cell.angle_alpha   90.00
_cell.angle_beta   90.00
_cell.angle_gamma   90.00
#
_symmetry.space_group_name_H-M   'P 1'
#
loop_
_entity.id
_entity.type
_entity.pdbx_description
1 polymer ?
#
loop_
_entity_poly.entity_id
_entity_poly.type
_entity_poly.pdbx_seq_one_letter_code
_entity_poly.pdbx_strand_id
1 'polypeptide(L)'
;LCRVIHAVRYQCGRGVKIVVRETTASLRYPEELQVMRAGANAVVYRNQRLARLLGALETLRGHCFAGTIDPDLDRVMTALAPEQQHGYVPPRVFSGLVAATLAKAGEADLEHVLVRLRIRPDKAHVDALTAWQLKRANDLVTADEKDVYLFLFGCRESDVDATLHRLLSVPLATLFSEQVRWQRHEAIRSEIRSLTERAERQPFVDFSLLLPQCSPAATGYRESTRHSSKHRAMTLPTASAIPGNETSPVAATPSSTGPASPGATSERTVVPGRLGVLNRGH
;
A
#
# COMPACT_ATOMS: atom_id res chain seq x y z
N LEU A 1 8.24 19.47 -1.80
CA LEU A 1 9.53 18.93 -2.31
C LEU A 1 9.45 18.61 -3.81
N CYS A 2 8.58 17.72 -4.27
CA CYS A 2 8.55 17.30 -5.68
C CYS A 2 8.40 18.46 -6.70
N ARG A 3 7.59 19.48 -6.40
CA ARG A 3 7.47 20.70 -7.22
C ARG A 3 8.82 21.42 -7.43
N VAL A 4 9.64 21.50 -6.38
CA VAL A 4 10.96 22.13 -6.44
C VAL A 4 11.91 21.30 -7.30
N ILE A 5 11.92 19.98 -7.10
CA ILE A 5 12.75 19.06 -7.87
C ILE A 5 12.42 19.14 -9.36
N HIS A 6 11.12 19.10 -9.69
CA HIS A 6 10.64 19.22 -11.06
C HIS A 6 11.02 20.56 -11.68
N ALA A 7 10.79 21.68 -10.98
CA ALA A 7 11.17 23.01 -11.47
C ALA A 7 12.67 23.13 -11.74
N VAL A 8 13.53 22.70 -10.80
CA VAL A 8 14.99 22.71 -10.97
C VAL A 8 15.40 21.84 -12.15
N ARG A 9 14.82 20.65 -12.27
CA ARG A 9 15.11 19.73 -13.38
C ARG A 9 14.68 20.30 -14.73
N TYR A 10 13.54 20.97 -14.77
CA TYR A 10 12.98 21.57 -15.99
C TYR A 10 13.80 22.79 -16.42
N GLN A 11 14.20 23.65 -15.48
CA GLN A 11 14.96 24.87 -15.76
C GLN A 11 16.44 24.61 -16.05
N CYS A 12 17.09 23.71 -15.31
CA CYS A 12 18.52 23.45 -15.41
C CYS A 12 18.87 22.25 -16.31
N GLY A 13 17.87 21.52 -16.79
CA GLY A 13 18.04 20.40 -17.71
C GLY A 13 18.67 19.14 -17.09
N ARG A 14 19.21 18.27 -17.95
CA ARG A 14 19.65 16.91 -17.58
C ARG A 14 21.01 16.88 -16.85
N GLY A 15 21.78 17.96 -16.93
CA GLY A 15 23.13 18.05 -16.34
C GLY A 15 23.15 18.30 -14.83
N VAL A 16 22.06 18.85 -14.25
CA VAL A 16 21.99 19.08 -12.80
C VAL A 16 21.85 17.76 -12.04
N LYS A 17 22.47 17.67 -10.86
CA LYS A 17 22.38 16.49 -9.99
C LYS A 17 21.55 16.84 -8.77
N ILE A 18 20.41 16.18 -8.64
CA ILE A 18 19.47 16.40 -7.55
C ILE A 18 19.46 15.14 -6.69
N VAL A 19 19.99 15.26 -5.47
CA VAL A 19 19.97 14.18 -4.48
C VAL A 19 19.09 14.60 -3.32
N VAL A 20 18.15 13.74 -2.95
CA VAL A 20 17.27 13.98 -1.80
C VAL A 20 17.76 13.17 -0.62
N ARG A 21 18.12 13.86 0.47
CA ARG A 21 18.51 13.21 1.71
C ARG A 21 17.36 13.26 2.71
N GLU A 22 16.99 12.11 3.21
CA GLU A 22 16.06 11.98 4.33
C GLU A 22 16.72 12.50 5.63
N THR A 23 16.04 13.39 6.34
CA THR A 23 16.52 13.97 7.61
C THR A 23 15.58 13.66 8.77
N THR A 24 14.37 14.25 8.77
CA THR A 24 13.39 14.14 9.86
C THR A 24 12.18 13.29 9.50
N ALA A 25 11.69 13.40 8.26
CA ALA A 25 10.56 12.63 7.76
C ALA A 25 11.03 11.37 7.03
N SER A 26 10.46 10.21 7.37
CA SER A 26 10.74 8.96 6.67
C SER A 26 10.05 8.94 5.30
N LEU A 27 10.87 8.78 4.25
CA LEU A 27 10.45 8.56 2.87
C LEU A 27 10.17 7.08 2.68
N ARG A 28 8.89 6.72 2.49
CA ARG A 28 8.46 5.37 2.11
C ARG A 28 8.58 5.19 0.60
N TYR A 29 8.59 3.94 0.12
CA TYR A 29 8.75 3.58 -1.29
C TYR A 29 7.88 4.40 -2.28
N PRO A 30 6.59 4.69 -2.03
CA PRO A 30 5.79 5.52 -2.93
C PRO A 30 6.28 6.98 -3.01
N GLU A 31 6.69 7.53 -1.88
CA GLU A 31 7.16 8.92 -1.77
C GLU A 31 8.54 9.06 -2.42
N GLU A 32 9.40 8.06 -2.28
CA GLU A 32 10.66 7.95 -3.03
C GLU A 32 10.40 7.90 -4.53
N LEU A 33 9.46 7.06 -4.99
CA LEU A 33 9.11 6.96 -6.41
C LEU A 33 8.61 8.30 -6.96
N GLN A 34 7.78 9.04 -6.19
CA GLN A 34 7.33 10.38 -6.56
C GLN A 34 8.50 11.35 -6.73
N VAL A 35 9.47 11.32 -5.81
CA VAL A 35 10.67 12.17 -5.85
C VAL A 35 11.56 11.83 -7.05
N MET A 36 11.74 10.53 -7.33
CA MET A 36 12.50 10.06 -8.49
C MET A 36 11.82 10.46 -9.80
N ARG A 37 10.49 10.31 -9.89
CA ARG A 37 9.69 10.69 -11.07
C ARG A 37 9.59 12.20 -11.28
N ALA A 38 9.66 12.98 -10.21
CA ALA A 38 9.81 14.43 -10.29
C ALA A 38 11.16 14.86 -10.88
N GLY A 39 12.17 13.97 -10.90
CA GLY A 39 13.46 14.22 -11.54
C GLY A 39 14.68 14.16 -10.62
N ALA A 40 14.56 13.58 -9.42
CA ALA A 40 15.71 13.30 -8.58
C ALA A 40 16.62 12.23 -9.20
N ASN A 41 17.92 12.33 -8.98
CA ASN A 41 18.91 11.33 -9.38
C ASN A 41 18.99 10.18 -8.39
N ALA A 42 18.87 10.48 -7.09
CA ALA A 42 18.98 9.50 -6.02
C ALA A 42 18.28 9.99 -4.75
N VAL A 43 17.84 9.03 -3.95
CA VAL A 43 17.37 9.25 -2.57
C VAL A 43 18.34 8.58 -1.61
N VAL A 44 18.72 9.29 -0.55
CA VAL A 44 19.62 8.79 0.50
C VAL A 44 18.87 8.78 1.83
N TYR A 45 18.57 7.58 2.32
CA TYR A 45 17.85 7.38 3.57
C TYR A 45 18.65 7.80 4.80
N ARG A 46 17.93 8.12 5.88
CA ARG A 46 18.51 8.71 7.09
C ARG A 46 19.55 7.82 7.77
N ASN A 47 19.35 6.50 7.67
CA ASN A 47 20.17 5.49 8.35
C ASN A 47 21.53 5.28 7.65
N GLN A 48 21.77 5.93 6.50
CA GLN A 48 23.04 5.81 5.78
C GLN A 48 24.10 6.76 6.37
N ARG A 49 25.32 6.24 6.58
CA ARG A 49 26.47 7.03 7.04
C ARG A 49 26.85 8.11 6.02
N LEU A 50 27.50 9.19 6.46
CA LEU A 50 27.97 10.27 5.57
C LEU A 50 28.81 9.74 4.39
N ALA A 51 29.65 8.74 4.62
CA ALA A 51 30.45 8.10 3.55
C ALA A 51 29.60 7.53 2.41
N ARG A 52 28.41 6.98 2.69
CA ARG A 52 27.48 6.47 1.67
C ARG A 52 26.87 7.59 0.83
N LEU A 53 26.57 8.74 1.45
CA LEU A 53 26.14 9.93 0.71
C LEU A 53 27.24 10.44 -0.22
N LEU A 54 28.49 10.53 0.27
CA LEU A 54 29.62 10.97 -0.54
C LEU A 54 29.87 10.03 -1.72
N GLY A 55 29.82 8.71 -1.50
CA GLY A 55 29.92 7.73 -2.58
C GLY A 55 28.80 7.88 -3.62
N ALA A 56 27.55 8.12 -3.18
CA ALA A 56 26.44 8.37 -4.11
C ALA A 56 26.61 9.67 -4.92
N LEU A 57 27.24 10.70 -4.34
CA LEU A 57 27.56 11.93 -5.07
C LEU A 57 28.70 11.71 -6.08
N GLU A 58 29.67 10.88 -5.74
CA GLU A 58 30.77 10.51 -6.62
C GLU A 58 30.30 9.68 -7.81
N THR A 59 29.41 8.70 -7.61
CA THR A 59 28.86 7.91 -8.72
C THR A 59 28.05 8.77 -9.68
N LEU A 60 27.42 9.84 -9.20
CA LEU A 60 26.72 10.81 -10.04
C LEU A 60 27.65 11.79 -10.77
N ARG A 61 28.96 11.81 -10.46
CA ARG A 61 29.92 12.59 -11.28
C ARG A 61 29.97 11.99 -12.68
N GLY A 62 29.94 12.85 -13.70
CA GLY A 62 29.91 12.46 -15.11
C GLY A 62 28.56 11.96 -15.66
N HIS A 63 27.56 11.67 -14.82
CA HIS A 63 26.29 11.13 -15.27
C HIS A 63 25.23 12.24 -15.47
N CYS A 64 24.55 12.21 -16.62
CA CYS A 64 23.35 13.00 -16.89
C CYS A 64 22.11 12.23 -16.43
N PHE A 65 21.06 12.97 -16.07
CA PHE A 65 19.77 12.36 -15.78
C PHE A 65 19.23 11.61 -17.02
N ALA A 66 18.98 10.31 -16.87
CA ALA A 66 18.57 9.43 -17.96
C ALA A 66 17.05 9.46 -18.23
N GLY A 67 16.24 9.83 -17.23
CA GLY A 67 14.78 9.83 -17.34
C GLY A 67 14.22 10.94 -18.25
N THR A 68 12.96 10.75 -18.65
CA THR A 68 12.12 11.81 -19.23
C THR A 68 11.36 12.52 -18.13
N ILE A 69 11.15 13.83 -18.30
CA ILE A 69 10.39 14.65 -17.36
C ILE A 69 9.14 15.12 -18.09
N ASP A 70 7.99 14.71 -17.58
CA ASP A 70 6.71 15.21 -18.07
C ASP A 70 6.59 16.70 -17.68
N PRO A 71 6.19 17.60 -18.61
CA PRO A 71 5.93 19.00 -18.26
C PRO A 71 4.82 19.17 -17.22
N ASP A 72 3.85 18.24 -17.16
CA ASP A 72 2.76 18.27 -16.18
C ASP A 72 3.10 17.38 -14.98
N LEU A 73 3.67 18.01 -13.94
CA LEU A 73 3.98 17.32 -12.69
C LEU A 73 2.73 16.76 -12.01
N ASP A 74 1.61 17.50 -12.03
CA ASP A 74 0.41 17.09 -11.31
C ASP A 74 -0.18 15.82 -11.96
N ARG A 75 -0.07 15.66 -13.28
CA ARG A 75 -0.40 14.41 -13.98
C ARG A 75 0.50 13.24 -13.55
N VAL A 76 1.81 13.45 -13.47
CA VAL A 76 2.75 12.41 -13.01
C VAL A 76 2.46 12.02 -11.56
N MET A 77 2.19 13.00 -10.70
CA MET A 77 1.84 12.74 -9.30
C MET A 77 0.52 12.01 -9.16
N THR A 78 -0.47 12.33 -9.99
CA THR A 78 -1.77 11.63 -10.00
C THR A 78 -1.62 10.19 -10.49
N ALA A 79 -0.80 9.93 -11.51
CA ALA A 79 -0.53 8.58 -11.99
C ALA A 79 0.25 7.71 -11.00
N LEU A 80 1.04 8.35 -10.12
CA LEU A 80 1.80 7.70 -9.05
C LEU A 80 1.08 7.76 -7.70
N ALA A 81 -0.05 8.46 -7.63
CA ALA A 81 -0.88 8.43 -6.45
C ALA A 81 -1.32 6.98 -6.30
N PRO A 82 -1.07 6.35 -5.13
CA PRO A 82 -1.75 5.12 -4.81
C PRO A 82 -3.27 5.31 -5.06
N GLU A 83 -4.01 4.24 -5.26
CA GLU A 83 -5.45 4.29 -4.99
C GLU A 83 -5.58 4.53 -3.48
N GLN A 84 -5.47 5.80 -3.07
CA GLN A 84 -5.20 6.21 -1.69
C GLN A 84 -6.48 6.11 -0.87
N GLN A 85 -6.87 4.87 -0.54
CA GLN A 85 -7.71 4.68 0.62
C GLN A 85 -6.82 4.87 1.85
N HIS A 86 -7.14 5.90 2.63
CA HIS A 86 -6.54 6.15 3.93
C HIS A 86 -7.66 6.44 4.92
N GLY A 87 -7.43 6.11 6.19
CA GLY A 87 -8.47 6.24 7.19
C GLY A 87 -9.40 5.04 7.22
N TYR A 88 -10.63 5.28 7.68
CA TYR A 88 -11.58 4.20 7.93
C TYR A 88 -12.10 3.59 6.64
N VAL A 89 -12.06 2.27 6.57
CA VAL A 89 -12.69 1.47 5.52
C VAL A 89 -13.52 0.35 6.15
N PRO A 90 -14.61 -0.09 5.51
CA PRO A 90 -15.41 -1.21 6.00
C PRO A 90 -14.57 -2.50 6.10
N PRO A 91 -14.84 -3.40 7.05
CA PRO A 91 -14.02 -4.58 7.31
C PRO A 91 -13.78 -5.48 6.09
N ARG A 92 -14.77 -5.65 5.20
CA ARG A 92 -14.57 -6.40 3.94
C ARG A 92 -13.57 -5.75 3.00
N VAL A 93 -13.64 -4.41 2.86
CA VAL A 93 -12.72 -3.63 2.03
C VAL A 93 -11.33 -3.65 2.65
N PHE A 94 -11.23 -3.46 3.97
CA PHE A 94 -9.99 -3.56 4.73
C PHE A 94 -9.27 -4.88 4.47
N SER A 95 -9.97 -6.02 4.61
CA SER A 95 -9.40 -7.34 4.37
C SER A 95 -8.84 -7.50 2.96
N GLY A 96 -9.57 -7.01 1.94
CA GLY A 96 -9.13 -7.04 0.55
C GLY A 96 -7.88 -6.19 0.30
N LEU A 97 -7.85 -4.97 0.81
CA LEU A 97 -6.71 -4.06 0.68
C LEU A 97 -5.46 -4.59 1.38
N VAL A 98 -5.60 -5.11 2.60
CA VAL A 98 -4.47 -5.70 3.34
C VAL A 98 -3.94 -6.93 2.60
N ALA A 99 -4.81 -7.81 2.10
CA ALA A 99 -4.38 -8.98 1.32
C ALA A 99 -3.61 -8.58 0.05
N ALA A 100 -4.10 -7.59 -0.70
CA ALA A 100 -3.44 -7.06 -1.88
C ALA A 100 -2.09 -6.39 -1.54
N THR A 101 -2.03 -5.67 -0.42
CA THR A 101 -0.80 -4.99 0.03
C THR A 101 0.25 -6.00 0.48
N LEU A 102 -0.12 -7.06 1.20
CA LEU A 102 0.79 -8.13 1.60
C LEU A 102 1.34 -8.91 0.40
N ALA A 103 0.54 -9.11 -0.65
CA ALA A 103 1.03 -9.74 -1.88
C ALA A 103 2.15 -8.91 -2.53
N LYS A 104 2.00 -7.57 -2.56
CA LYS A 104 3.00 -6.64 -3.10
C LYS A 104 4.21 -6.47 -2.16
N ALA A 105 3.99 -6.48 -0.85
CA ALA A 105 5.03 -6.27 0.15
C ALA A 105 6.07 -7.40 0.15
N GLY A 106 5.65 -8.64 -0.09
CA GLY A 106 6.54 -9.80 -0.17
C GLY A 106 7.54 -9.72 -1.33
N GLU A 107 7.20 -9.05 -2.42
CA GLU A 107 8.11 -8.85 -3.56
C GLU A 107 9.14 -7.73 -3.32
N ALA A 108 8.80 -6.76 -2.46
CA ALA A 108 9.58 -5.54 -2.24
C ALA A 108 10.32 -5.48 -0.89
N ASP A 109 10.26 -6.55 -0.09
CA ASP A 109 10.83 -6.65 1.27
C ASP A 109 10.45 -5.46 2.18
N LEU A 110 9.19 -5.03 2.09
CA LEU A 110 8.69 -3.87 2.83
C LEU A 110 8.08 -4.29 4.17
N GLU A 111 8.59 -3.69 5.25
CA GLU A 111 8.10 -3.91 6.61
C GLU A 111 6.67 -3.39 6.79
N HIS A 112 5.87 -4.09 7.58
CA HIS A 112 4.48 -3.75 7.84
C HIS A 112 4.03 -4.35 9.17
N VAL A 113 3.04 -3.73 9.79
CA VAL A 113 2.46 -4.20 11.06
C VAL A 113 0.95 -4.09 11.02
N LEU A 114 0.27 -5.15 11.45
CA LEU A 114 -1.14 -5.11 11.83
C LEU A 114 -1.25 -4.96 13.35
N VAL A 115 -2.08 -4.01 13.78
CA VAL A 115 -2.37 -3.78 15.20
C VAL A 115 -3.87 -3.97 15.41
N ARG A 116 -4.24 -4.74 16.43
CA ARG A 116 -5.61 -4.82 16.94
C ARG A 116 -5.68 -4.19 18.32
N LEU A 117 -6.64 -3.31 18.52
CA LEU A 117 -6.83 -2.53 19.73
C LEU A 117 -8.24 -2.78 20.27
N ARG A 118 -8.35 -3.29 21.50
CA ARG A 118 -9.64 -3.50 22.16
C ARG A 118 -10.19 -2.16 22.61
N ILE A 119 -11.35 -1.76 22.10
CA ILE A 119 -12.04 -0.55 22.58
C ILE A 119 -12.48 -0.80 24.02
N ARG A 120 -12.26 0.18 24.88
CA ARG A 120 -12.75 0.10 26.26
C ARG A 120 -14.28 0.02 26.26
N PRO A 121 -14.90 -0.77 27.16
CA PRO A 121 -16.35 -0.93 27.18
C PRO A 121 -17.11 0.38 27.49
N ASP A 122 -16.45 1.37 28.10
CA ASP A 122 -17.01 2.71 28.36
C ASP A 122 -16.89 3.69 27.19
N LYS A 123 -16.36 3.27 26.04
CA LYS A 123 -16.11 4.14 24.88
C LYS A 123 -16.91 3.71 23.66
N ALA A 124 -17.39 4.69 22.91
CA ALA A 124 -18.06 4.43 21.64
C ALA A 124 -17.04 4.14 20.53
N HIS A 125 -17.43 3.29 19.58
CA HIS A 125 -16.64 2.99 18.38
C HIS A 125 -16.33 4.25 17.56
N VAL A 126 -17.29 5.18 17.48
CA VAL A 126 -17.14 6.45 16.77
C VAL A 126 -16.04 7.30 17.41
N ASP A 127 -15.98 7.38 18.75
CA ASP A 127 -14.91 8.12 19.44
C ASP A 127 -13.54 7.49 19.19
N ALA A 128 -13.49 6.15 19.23
CA ALA A 128 -12.26 5.41 18.96
C ALA A 128 -11.77 5.62 17.52
N LEU A 129 -12.69 5.69 16.55
CA LEU A 129 -12.38 5.86 15.12
C LEU A 129 -12.08 7.33 14.73
N THR A 130 -12.76 8.30 15.34
CA THR A 130 -12.52 9.74 15.09
C THR A 130 -11.22 10.26 15.70
N ALA A 131 -10.68 9.58 16.72
CA ALA A 131 -9.40 9.93 17.32
C ALA A 131 -8.20 9.74 16.37
N TRP A 132 -8.37 9.00 15.28
CA TRP A 132 -7.30 8.72 14.32
C TRP A 132 -7.06 9.87 13.34
N GLN A 133 -5.82 10.34 13.29
CA GLN A 133 -5.30 11.38 12.39
C GLN A 133 -4.53 10.72 11.22
N LEU A 134 -5.20 9.86 10.45
CA LEU A 134 -4.63 9.10 9.35
C LEU A 134 -4.53 9.97 8.10
N LYS A 135 -3.45 10.76 8.03
CA LYS A 135 -3.18 11.74 6.95
C LYS A 135 -2.34 11.18 5.81
N ARG A 136 -1.92 9.90 5.88
CA ARG A 136 -1.02 9.27 4.90
C ARG A 136 -1.73 8.13 4.18
N ALA A 137 -1.40 7.96 2.90
CA ALA A 137 -1.84 6.83 2.09
C ALA A 137 -1.45 5.48 2.72
N ASN A 138 -2.36 4.51 2.64
CA ASN A 138 -2.18 3.12 3.08
C ASN A 138 -2.08 2.90 4.60
N ASP A 139 -2.30 3.93 5.43
CA ASP A 139 -2.62 3.72 6.84
C ASP A 139 -4.15 3.50 6.92
N LEU A 140 -4.54 2.23 6.99
CA LEU A 140 -5.93 1.79 6.95
C LEU A 140 -6.42 1.50 8.36
N VAL A 141 -7.62 1.94 8.70
CA VAL A 141 -8.29 1.55 9.94
C VAL A 141 -9.64 0.91 9.64
N THR A 142 -10.02 -0.06 10.44
CA THR A 142 -11.37 -0.63 10.43
C THR A 142 -11.78 -1.02 11.85
N ALA A 143 -13.04 -1.37 12.04
CA ALA A 143 -13.54 -1.80 13.34
C ALA A 143 -14.46 -3.02 13.19
N ASP A 144 -14.41 -3.92 14.16
CA ASP A 144 -15.45 -4.92 14.39
C ASP A 144 -16.38 -4.48 15.53
N GLU A 145 -17.07 -5.41 16.17
CA GLU A 145 -17.99 -5.17 17.30
C GLU A 145 -17.30 -4.61 18.56
N LYS A 146 -15.99 -4.82 18.72
CA LYS A 146 -15.27 -4.50 19.96
C LYS A 146 -13.85 -3.97 19.74
N ASP A 147 -13.24 -4.27 18.60
CA ASP A 147 -11.84 -4.05 18.32
C ASP A 147 -11.68 -3.11 17.11
N VAL A 148 -10.67 -2.24 17.19
CA VAL A 148 -10.18 -1.45 16.06
C VAL A 148 -8.93 -2.12 15.49
N TYR A 149 -8.88 -2.24 14.18
CA TYR A 149 -7.75 -2.80 13.45
C TYR A 149 -7.07 -1.68 12.67
N LEU A 150 -5.76 -1.58 12.81
CA LEU A 150 -4.93 -0.62 12.10
C LEU A 150 -3.85 -1.39 11.34
N PHE A 151 -3.76 -1.15 10.03
CA PHE A 151 -2.68 -1.67 9.21
C PHE A 151 -1.72 -0.54 8.86
N LEU A 152 -0.46 -0.70 9.26
CA LEU A 152 0.62 0.26 9.07
C LEU A 152 1.61 -0.29 8.05
N PHE A 153 1.47 0.13 6.80
CA PHE A 153 2.42 -0.23 5.74
C PHE A 153 3.72 0.57 5.85
N GLY A 154 4.90 -0.04 5.69
CA GLY A 154 6.18 0.65 5.83
C GLY A 154 6.46 1.11 7.26
N CYS A 155 6.02 0.33 8.25
CA CYS A 155 6.25 0.58 9.68
C CYS A 155 6.98 -0.61 10.30
N ARG A 156 8.02 -0.33 11.08
CA ARG A 156 8.76 -1.34 11.85
C ARG A 156 8.05 -1.62 13.16
N GLU A 157 8.19 -2.83 13.66
CA GLU A 157 7.63 -3.21 14.97
C GLU A 157 8.12 -2.30 16.11
N SER A 158 9.41 -1.92 16.07
CA SER A 158 10.01 -1.00 17.06
C SER A 158 9.38 0.39 17.07
N ASP A 159 8.82 0.82 15.94
CA ASP A 159 8.31 2.17 15.74
C ASP A 159 6.80 2.25 15.95
N VAL A 160 6.13 1.14 16.26
CA VAL A 160 4.67 1.05 16.40
C VAL A 160 4.18 1.98 17.49
N ASP A 161 4.76 1.95 18.68
CA ASP A 161 4.32 2.78 19.81
C ASP A 161 4.40 4.28 19.52
N ALA A 162 5.55 4.71 18.97
CA ALA A 162 5.76 6.09 18.55
C ALA A 162 4.79 6.48 17.42
N THR A 163 4.50 5.56 16.50
CA THR A 163 3.56 5.77 15.40
C THR A 163 2.14 5.90 15.91
N LEU A 164 1.68 5.03 16.81
CA LEU A 164 0.35 5.09 17.42
C LEU A 164 0.14 6.39 18.19
N HIS A 165 1.12 6.79 19.00
CA HIS A 165 1.06 8.06 19.73
C HIS A 165 0.96 9.27 18.79
N ARG A 166 1.60 9.22 17.62
CA ARG A 166 1.54 10.30 16.63
C ARG A 166 0.22 10.30 15.84
N LEU A 167 -0.36 9.12 15.60
CA LEU A 167 -1.57 8.96 14.82
C LEU A 167 -2.85 9.20 15.63
N LEU A 168 -2.80 9.14 16.96
CA LEU A 168 -3.95 9.43 17.81
C LEU A 168 -3.93 10.86 18.32
N SER A 169 -5.10 11.50 18.36
CA SER A 169 -5.27 12.82 18.98
C SER A 169 -5.29 12.78 20.52
N VAL A 170 -5.45 11.59 21.10
CA VAL A 170 -5.51 11.35 22.54
C VAL A 170 -4.60 10.17 22.93
N PRO A 171 -4.18 10.05 24.21
CA PRO A 171 -3.41 8.90 24.66
C PRO A 171 -4.13 7.57 24.38
N LEU A 172 -3.39 6.55 23.94
CA LEU A 172 -3.92 5.23 23.59
C LEU A 172 -4.76 4.62 24.72
N ALA A 173 -4.31 4.77 25.97
CA ALA A 173 -4.97 4.23 27.17
C ALA A 173 -6.35 4.84 27.45
N THR A 174 -6.65 6.01 26.89
CA THR A 174 -7.94 6.69 27.06
C THR A 174 -9.05 5.96 26.33
N LEU A 175 -8.74 5.31 25.20
CA LEU A 175 -9.71 4.69 24.30
C LEU A 175 -9.63 3.17 24.27
N PHE A 176 -8.45 2.60 24.52
CA PHE A 176 -8.19 1.18 24.32
C PHE A 176 -7.68 0.50 25.60
N SER A 177 -8.12 -0.73 25.84
CA SER A 177 -7.74 -1.53 27.01
C SER A 177 -6.67 -2.58 26.71
N GLU A 178 -6.64 -3.09 25.48
CA GLU A 178 -5.72 -4.15 25.07
C GLU A 178 -5.15 -3.86 23.68
N GLN A 179 -3.96 -4.38 23.43
CA GLN A 179 -3.29 -4.27 22.14
C GLN A 179 -2.64 -5.61 21.77
N VAL A 180 -2.84 -6.02 20.51
CA VAL A 180 -2.16 -7.16 19.88
C VAL A 180 -1.51 -6.69 18.59
N ARG A 181 -0.31 -7.19 18.29
CA ARG A 181 0.48 -6.81 17.12
C ARG A 181 0.89 -8.05 16.33
N TRP A 182 0.88 -7.94 15.01
CA TRP A 182 1.42 -8.96 14.11
C TRP A 182 2.29 -8.30 13.04
N GLN A 183 3.46 -8.85 12.84
CA GLN A 183 4.49 -8.44 11.87
C GLN A 183 4.75 -9.52 10.81
N ARG A 184 4.43 -10.79 11.11
CA ARG A 184 4.61 -11.91 10.18
C ARG A 184 3.45 -11.97 9.18
N HIS A 185 3.76 -12.04 7.89
CA HIS A 185 2.79 -12.15 6.79
C HIS A 185 1.70 -13.21 7.05
N GLU A 186 2.08 -14.40 7.50
CA GLU A 186 1.16 -15.51 7.75
C GLU A 186 0.20 -15.22 8.91
N ALA A 187 0.71 -14.62 9.98
CA ALA A 187 -0.08 -14.27 11.15
C ALA A 187 -1.09 -13.17 10.81
N ILE A 188 -0.67 -12.17 10.04
CA ILE A 188 -1.55 -11.11 9.53
C ILE A 188 -2.64 -11.72 8.64
N ARG A 189 -2.27 -12.60 7.69
CA ARG A 189 -3.26 -13.30 6.83
C ARG A 189 -4.27 -14.11 7.63
N SER A 190 -3.83 -14.80 8.67
CA SER A 190 -4.71 -15.58 9.54
C SER A 190 -5.70 -14.69 10.30
N GLU A 191 -5.26 -13.55 10.83
CA GLU A 191 -6.13 -12.63 11.56
C GLU A 191 -7.13 -11.95 10.60
N ILE A 192 -6.68 -11.51 9.41
CA ILE A 192 -7.55 -10.91 8.40
C ILE A 192 -8.62 -11.89 7.91
N ARG A 193 -8.27 -13.17 7.73
CA ARG A 193 -9.25 -14.22 7.44
C ARG A 193 -10.28 -14.34 8.56
N SER A 194 -9.82 -14.37 9.81
CA SER A 194 -10.70 -14.44 10.99
C SER A 194 -11.63 -13.23 11.09
N LEU A 195 -11.14 -12.03 10.79
CA LEU A 195 -11.96 -10.81 10.72
C LEU A 195 -13.05 -10.92 9.65
N THR A 196 -12.71 -11.47 8.49
CA THR A 196 -13.63 -11.67 7.36
C THR A 196 -14.72 -12.68 7.71
N GLU A 197 -14.35 -13.81 8.31
CA GLU A 197 -15.30 -14.82 8.78
C GLU A 197 -16.25 -14.26 9.86
N ARG A 198 -15.74 -13.42 10.78
CA ARG A 198 -16.59 -12.73 11.76
C ARG A 198 -17.57 -11.78 11.09
N ALA A 199 -17.12 -11.00 10.10
CA ALA A 199 -17.96 -10.08 9.33
C ALA A 199 -19.06 -10.79 8.50
N GLU A 200 -18.81 -12.04 8.11
CA GLU A 200 -19.79 -12.87 7.40
C GLU A 200 -20.86 -13.44 8.32
N ARG A 201 -20.48 -13.85 9.54
CA ARG A 201 -21.43 -14.34 10.55
C ARG A 201 -22.32 -13.23 11.08
N GLN A 202 -21.76 -12.04 11.26
CA GLN A 202 -22.47 -10.88 11.75
C GLN A 202 -21.97 -9.63 11.02
N PRO A 203 -22.78 -8.99 10.18
CA PRO A 203 -22.37 -7.78 9.50
C PRO A 203 -22.10 -6.68 10.54
N PHE A 204 -20.89 -6.10 10.44
CA PHE A 204 -20.49 -5.00 11.31
C PHE A 204 -21.15 -3.69 10.87
N VAL A 205 -21.32 -2.77 11.81
CA VAL A 205 -21.81 -1.42 11.52
C VAL A 205 -20.79 -0.71 10.65
N ASP A 206 -21.25 -0.14 9.55
CA ASP A 206 -20.40 0.68 8.71
C ASP A 206 -20.36 2.13 9.23
N PHE A 207 -19.21 2.53 9.78
CA PHE A 207 -18.98 3.89 10.27
C PHE A 207 -18.61 4.90 9.18
N SER A 208 -18.61 4.52 7.89
CA SER A 208 -18.21 5.39 6.77
C SER A 208 -19.02 6.68 6.69
N LEU A 209 -20.29 6.68 7.15
CA LEU A 209 -21.14 7.88 7.14
C LEU A 209 -20.94 8.79 8.36
N LEU A 210 -20.38 8.27 9.45
CA LEU A 210 -20.17 8.98 10.70
C LEU A 210 -18.75 9.54 10.83
N LEU A 211 -17.84 9.07 9.98
CA LEU A 211 -16.46 9.48 9.93
C LEU A 211 -16.24 10.40 8.73
N PRO A 212 -15.31 11.36 8.80
CA PRO A 212 -14.93 12.17 7.65
C PRO A 212 -14.51 11.23 6.51
N GLN A 213 -15.32 11.17 5.44
CA GLN A 213 -14.98 10.37 4.29
C GLN A 213 -13.75 10.97 3.63
N CYS A 214 -12.75 10.13 3.38
CA CYS A 214 -11.81 10.46 2.32
C CYS A 214 -12.54 10.20 1.00
N SER A 215 -12.97 11.29 0.35
CA SER A 215 -13.63 11.21 -0.96
C SER A 215 -12.73 10.40 -1.90
N PRO A 216 -13.23 9.34 -2.56
CA PRO A 216 -12.55 8.86 -3.74
C PRO A 216 -12.53 10.02 -4.74
N ALA A 217 -11.35 10.39 -5.23
CA ALA A 217 -11.29 11.21 -6.43
C ALA A 217 -12.04 10.42 -7.51
N ALA A 218 -13.14 10.98 -7.99
CA ALA A 218 -14.10 10.32 -8.84
C ALA A 218 -13.41 9.60 -10.01
N THR A 219 -13.34 8.27 -9.93
CA THR A 219 -13.03 7.43 -11.08
C THR A 219 -14.25 7.48 -11.98
N GLY A 220 -14.21 8.38 -12.97
CA GLY A 220 -15.16 8.43 -14.07
C GLY A 220 -15.08 7.13 -14.86
N TYR A 221 -15.82 6.12 -14.42
CA TYR A 221 -16.13 4.94 -15.22
C TYR A 221 -17.09 5.40 -16.32
N ARG A 222 -16.55 5.81 -17.47
CA ARG A 222 -17.35 5.89 -18.70
C ARG A 222 -17.60 4.46 -19.15
N GLU A 223 -18.76 3.95 -18.75
CA GLU A 223 -19.33 2.71 -19.24
C GLU A 223 -19.51 2.83 -20.76
N SER A 224 -18.62 2.17 -21.51
CA SER A 224 -18.75 2.03 -22.95
C SER A 224 -19.82 0.97 -23.22
N THR A 225 -21.08 1.38 -23.14
CA THR A 225 -22.22 0.58 -23.60
C THR A 225 -22.04 0.27 -25.08
N ARG A 226 -21.80 -1.01 -25.37
CA ARG A 226 -21.85 -1.56 -26.73
C ARG A 226 -23.29 -1.47 -27.23
N HIS A 227 -23.63 -0.42 -27.96
CA HIS A 227 -24.84 -0.43 -28.76
C HIS A 227 -24.57 -1.07 -30.11
N SER A 228 -25.15 -2.27 -30.25
CA SER A 228 -25.42 -2.98 -31.49
C SER A 228 -26.01 -2.05 -32.56
N SER A 229 -25.29 -1.86 -33.66
CA SER A 229 -25.85 -1.33 -34.91
C SER A 229 -25.81 -2.43 -35.97
N LYS A 230 -26.98 -3.02 -36.21
CA LYS A 230 -27.27 -3.87 -37.37
C LYS A 230 -27.31 -2.98 -38.61
N HIS A 231 -26.45 -3.20 -39.58
CA HIS A 231 -26.72 -2.86 -40.98
C HIS A 231 -26.24 -3.97 -41.92
N ARG A 232 -27.25 -4.64 -42.50
CA ARG A 232 -27.33 -5.46 -43.71
C ARG A 232 -27.03 -4.56 -44.95
N ALA A 233 -26.48 -4.94 -46.11
CA ALA A 233 -26.36 -6.19 -46.87
C ALA A 233 -25.34 -6.07 -48.04
N MET A 234 -24.91 -7.25 -48.55
CA MET A 234 -24.57 -7.63 -49.96
C MET A 234 -23.34 -6.95 -50.62
N THR A 235 -22.39 -7.64 -51.29
CA THR A 235 -22.52 -8.59 -52.42
C THR A 235 -21.18 -9.34 -52.69
N LEU A 236 -21.25 -10.58 -53.21
CA LEU A 236 -20.16 -11.48 -53.72
C LEU A 236 -19.90 -11.26 -55.25
N PRO A 237 -19.05 -12.01 -56.01
CA PRO A 237 -17.93 -12.95 -55.71
C PRO A 237 -16.67 -12.77 -56.64
N THR A 238 -15.60 -13.60 -56.47
CA THR A 238 -15.08 -14.58 -57.50
C THR A 238 -13.60 -15.03 -57.27
N ALA A 239 -13.42 -16.36 -57.30
CA ALA A 239 -12.29 -17.27 -57.66
C ALA A 239 -10.82 -16.75 -57.75
N SER A 240 -9.76 -17.51 -57.41
CA SER A 240 -9.41 -18.84 -57.94
C SER A 240 -8.24 -19.56 -57.18
N ALA A 241 -7.92 -20.78 -57.62
CA ALA A 241 -7.32 -21.95 -56.93
C ALA A 241 -5.77 -22.08 -56.73
N ILE A 242 -5.34 -22.68 -55.59
CA ILE A 242 -4.58 -23.97 -55.30
C ILE A 242 -3.33 -24.37 -56.17
N PRO A 243 -2.33 -25.26 -55.81
CA PRO A 243 -1.80 -25.87 -54.53
C PRO A 243 -0.24 -25.91 -54.34
N GLY A 244 0.22 -26.43 -53.18
CA GLY A 244 1.44 -27.27 -53.01
C GLY A 244 2.33 -26.79 -51.84
N ASN A 245 2.83 -27.58 -50.88
CA ASN A 245 3.05 -29.02 -50.80
C ASN A 245 3.19 -29.46 -49.31
N GLU A 246 2.86 -30.73 -49.06
CA GLU A 246 2.99 -31.48 -47.80
C GLU A 246 4.48 -31.67 -47.42
N THR A 247 4.91 -31.78 -46.15
CA THR A 247 4.86 -33.03 -45.37
C THR A 247 5.48 -32.83 -43.96
N SER A 248 4.81 -33.34 -42.94
CA SER A 248 5.32 -33.74 -41.60
C SER A 248 5.98 -35.15 -41.72
N PRO A 249 6.36 -35.94 -40.67
CA PRO A 249 6.04 -35.84 -39.24
C PRO A 249 7.08 -36.41 -38.21
N VAL A 250 6.59 -36.59 -36.96
CA VAL A 250 6.96 -37.58 -35.90
C VAL A 250 8.05 -37.15 -34.89
N ALA A 251 7.94 -37.30 -33.56
CA ALA A 251 6.86 -37.58 -32.60
C ALA A 251 7.39 -37.48 -31.14
N ALA A 252 6.44 -37.60 -30.20
CA ALA A 252 6.54 -38.26 -28.88
C ALA A 252 6.89 -37.44 -27.61
N THR A 253 5.83 -37.13 -26.85
CA THR A 253 5.72 -37.12 -25.37
C THR A 253 5.75 -38.58 -24.83
N PRO A 254 5.97 -38.87 -23.51
CA PRO A 254 4.97 -38.57 -22.47
C PRO A 254 5.43 -38.40 -20.99
N SER A 255 4.59 -37.64 -20.25
CA SER A 255 4.03 -37.87 -18.88
C SER A 255 4.82 -37.99 -17.55
N SER A 256 4.15 -37.47 -16.50
CA SER A 256 4.14 -37.87 -15.06
C SER A 256 5.14 -37.12 -14.14
N THR A 257 4.94 -36.76 -12.86
CA THR A 257 3.90 -36.93 -11.81
C THR A 257 4.22 -35.91 -10.67
N GLY A 258 3.25 -35.49 -9.82
CA GLY A 258 3.52 -34.85 -8.51
C GLY A 258 4.03 -35.85 -7.45
N PRO A 259 4.08 -35.58 -6.11
CA PRO A 259 3.38 -34.53 -5.32
C PRO A 259 4.12 -33.92 -4.07
N ALA A 260 3.39 -33.07 -3.33
CA ALA A 260 3.32 -32.92 -1.85
C ALA A 260 4.39 -32.17 -0.99
N SER A 261 3.88 -31.17 -0.24
CA SER A 261 4.42 -30.59 1.03
C SER A 261 4.33 -31.57 2.22
N PRO A 262 5.01 -31.32 3.37
CA PRO A 262 4.44 -30.56 4.51
C PRO A 262 5.54 -29.68 5.20
N GLY A 263 5.35 -28.72 6.12
CA GLY A 263 4.33 -28.39 7.13
C GLY A 263 5.07 -28.14 8.46
N ALA A 264 5.02 -26.92 9.04
CA ALA A 264 5.45 -26.54 10.41
C ALA A 264 5.59 -24.99 10.49
N THR A 265 5.26 -24.21 11.52
CA THR A 265 4.54 -24.34 12.80
C THR A 265 4.26 -22.88 13.22
N SER A 266 3.03 -22.55 13.60
CA SER A 266 2.63 -21.17 13.96
C SER A 266 2.97 -20.87 15.42
N GLU A 267 3.98 -20.02 15.67
CA GLU A 267 4.24 -19.46 17.01
C GLU A 267 3.48 -18.15 17.23
N ARG A 268 2.48 -18.22 18.10
CA ARG A 268 1.63 -17.12 18.54
C ARG A 268 2.30 -16.42 19.72
N THR A 269 2.98 -15.30 19.48
CA THR A 269 3.50 -14.47 20.57
C THR A 269 2.39 -13.55 21.09
N VAL A 270 1.77 -13.94 22.19
CA VAL A 270 0.91 -13.05 22.99
C VAL A 270 1.83 -12.30 23.96
N VAL A 271 2.14 -11.04 23.66
CA VAL A 271 2.78 -10.14 24.63
C VAL A 271 1.68 -9.30 25.27
N PRO A 272 1.37 -9.47 26.57
CA PRO A 272 0.52 -8.53 27.28
C PRO A 272 1.32 -7.23 27.50
N GLY A 273 1.17 -6.27 26.60
CA GLY A 273 1.71 -4.92 26.78
C GLY A 273 0.95 -4.23 27.90
N ARG A 274 1.58 -4.07 29.08
CA ARG A 274 1.10 -3.19 30.14
C ARG A 274 0.96 -1.78 29.57
N LEU A 275 -0.26 -1.26 29.47
CA LEU A 275 -0.48 0.17 29.27
C LEU A 275 0.06 0.90 30.50
N GLY A 276 1.19 1.59 30.33
CA GLY A 276 1.86 2.33 31.38
C GLY A 276 0.99 3.48 31.88
N VAL A 277 0.56 3.38 33.13
CA VAL A 277 0.04 4.50 33.92
C VAL A 277 1.23 5.34 34.34
N LEU A 278 1.48 6.45 33.63
CA LEU A 278 2.38 7.49 34.10
C LEU A 278 1.66 8.27 35.20
N ASN A 279 1.86 7.80 36.43
CA ASN A 279 1.56 8.53 37.65
C ASN A 279 2.53 9.71 37.75
N ARG A 280 2.01 10.95 37.75
CA ARG A 280 2.76 12.11 38.23
C ARG A 280 1.99 12.70 39.40
N GLY A 281 2.42 12.32 40.59
CA GLY A 281 2.22 13.14 41.78
C GLY A 281 3.21 14.31 41.75
N HIS A 282 2.67 15.50 41.92
CA HIS A 282 3.21 16.56 42.77
C HIS A 282 2.03 17.43 43.19
#